data_AF-A0A2W7I706-F1
#
_entry.id   AF-A0A2W7I706-F1
#
_cell.length_a   1.000
_cell.length_b   1.000
_cell.length_c   1.000
_cell.angle_alpha   90.00
_cell.angle_beta   90.00
_cell.angle_gamma   90.00
#
_symmetry.space_group_name_H-M   'P 1'
#
loop_
_entity.id
_entity.type
_entity.pdbx_description
1 polymer ?
#
loop_
_entity_poly.entity_id
_entity_poly.type
_entity_poly.pdbx_seq_one_letter_code
_entity_poly.pdbx_strand_id
1 'polypeptide(L)'
;MKIYFLICKIPCITEENLDDYLVNYKNPHFVEELPLLQLPINSDKIFRAYTVNNLEMTDHDRGLYPKDVVVGEFIPQEVYSKLNNGNIVLAYVGNQLVLRRLYVTKNKITLRADHKGIDDLFFKLNEIKEIWKIRYVFFRRVPELNVSHNLEDKLSFLEQEFLKLKERNL
;
A
#
# COMPACT_ATOMS: atom_id res chain seq x y z
N MET A 1 -9.39 9.14 28.96
CA MET A 1 -9.69 8.26 27.81
C MET A 1 -8.77 7.04 27.91
N LYS A 2 -9.27 5.87 28.32
CA LYS A 2 -8.45 4.65 28.37
C LYS A 2 -8.43 4.03 26.97
N ILE A 3 -7.26 4.01 26.33
CA ILE A 3 -7.07 3.31 25.05
C ILE A 3 -6.76 1.86 25.41
N TYR A 4 -7.73 0.97 25.23
CA TYR A 4 -7.49 -0.47 25.30
C TYR A 4 -7.04 -0.93 23.92
N PHE A 5 -5.74 -1.16 23.74
CA PHE A 5 -5.26 -1.88 22.58
C PHE A 5 -5.47 -3.38 22.82
N LEU A 6 -6.40 -3.97 22.07
CA LEU A 6 -6.49 -5.43 21.99
C LEU A 6 -5.46 -5.94 20.99
N ILE A 7 -4.91 -7.13 21.25
CA ILE A 7 -4.01 -7.78 20.31
C ILE A 7 -4.89 -8.41 19.22
N CYS A 8 -4.82 -7.83 18.02
CA CYS A 8 -5.50 -8.34 16.83
C CYS A 8 -4.59 -9.34 16.11
N LYS A 9 -5.12 -10.53 15.80
CA LYS A 9 -4.45 -11.53 14.95
C LYS A 9 -4.88 -11.30 13.51
N ILE A 10 -3.91 -11.04 12.64
CA ILE A 10 -4.12 -10.63 11.25
C ILE A 10 -3.49 -11.68 10.35
N PRO A 11 -4.28 -12.43 9.56
CA PRO A 11 -3.71 -13.42 8.68
C PRO A 11 -2.96 -12.78 7.51
N CYS A 12 -1.83 -13.36 7.14
CA CYS A 12 -0.83 -12.80 6.26
C CYS A 12 -0.63 -13.67 5.03
N ILE A 13 -0.79 -13.03 3.87
CA ILE A 13 -0.50 -13.61 2.58
C ILE A 13 0.99 -13.41 2.30
N THR A 14 1.69 -14.50 2.02
CA THR A 14 3.12 -14.54 1.68
C THR A 14 3.28 -15.07 0.27
N GLU A 15 4.50 -15.00 -0.27
CA GLU A 15 4.81 -15.58 -1.57
C GLU A 15 4.55 -17.10 -1.60
N GLU A 16 4.78 -17.78 -0.48
CA GLU A 16 4.62 -19.23 -0.35
C GLU A 16 3.16 -19.71 -0.39
N ASN A 17 2.20 -18.87 0.03
CA ASN A 17 0.78 -19.23 0.11
C ASN A 17 -0.11 -18.41 -0.84
N LEU A 18 0.49 -17.59 -1.70
CA LEU A 18 -0.23 -16.70 -2.60
C LEU A 18 -1.17 -17.45 -3.53
N ASP A 19 -0.68 -18.51 -4.18
CA ASP A 19 -1.47 -19.29 -5.14
C ASP A 19 -2.66 -19.98 -4.47
N ASP A 20 -2.43 -20.58 -3.30
CA ASP A 20 -3.48 -21.19 -2.49
C ASP A 20 -4.52 -20.15 -2.02
N TYR A 21 -4.06 -18.95 -1.66
CA TYR A 21 -4.95 -17.84 -1.29
C TYR A 21 -5.85 -17.43 -2.46
N LEU A 22 -5.32 -17.30 -3.67
CA LEU A 22 -6.11 -16.91 -4.84
C LEU A 22 -7.28 -17.88 -5.07
N VAL A 23 -7.11 -19.16 -4.78
CA VAL A 23 -8.15 -20.19 -4.89
C VAL A 23 -9.08 -20.19 -3.68
N ASN A 24 -8.54 -20.08 -2.46
CA ASN A 24 -9.25 -20.35 -1.22
C ASN A 24 -9.61 -19.11 -0.38
N TYR A 25 -9.48 -17.89 -0.91
CA TYR A 25 -9.72 -16.64 -0.18
C TYR A 25 -11.07 -16.54 0.56
N LYS A 26 -12.10 -17.23 0.05
CA LYS A 26 -13.44 -17.28 0.64
C LYS A 26 -13.62 -18.38 1.69
N ASN A 27 -12.67 -19.31 1.80
CA ASN A 27 -12.71 -20.39 2.77
C ASN A 27 -12.18 -19.88 4.13
N PRO A 28 -13.04 -19.72 5.16
CA PRO A 28 -12.61 -19.19 6.44
C PRO A 28 -11.55 -20.05 7.13
N HIS A 29 -11.64 -21.39 7.00
CA HIS A 29 -10.67 -22.30 7.61
C HIS A 29 -9.28 -22.12 7.02
N PHE A 30 -9.17 -22.03 5.69
CA PHE A 30 -7.90 -21.74 5.04
C PHE A 30 -7.33 -20.40 5.49
N VAL A 31 -8.18 -19.38 5.55
CA VAL A 31 -7.81 -18.02 5.98
C VAL A 31 -7.29 -17.99 7.43
N GLU A 32 -7.85 -18.80 8.31
CA GLU A 32 -7.44 -18.91 9.72
C GLU A 32 -6.08 -19.62 9.89
N GLU A 33 -5.71 -20.48 8.94
CA GLU A 33 -4.44 -21.22 8.93
C GLU A 33 -3.26 -20.42 8.35
N LEU A 34 -3.53 -19.29 7.69
CA LEU A 34 -2.48 -18.42 7.18
C LEU A 34 -1.54 -17.94 8.32
N PRO A 35 -0.26 -17.67 8.03
CA PRO A 35 0.66 -17.05 8.99
C PRO A 35 0.05 -15.79 9.62
N LEU A 36 0.22 -15.61 10.93
CA LEU A 36 -0.45 -14.54 11.67
C LEU A 36 0.52 -13.43 12.07
N LEU A 37 0.13 -12.18 11.82
CA LEU A 37 0.73 -11.00 12.43
C LEU A 37 -0.10 -10.58 13.65
N GLN A 38 0.55 -10.20 14.74
CA GLN A 38 -0.12 -9.72 15.95
C GLN A 38 0.16 -8.24 16.17
N LEU A 39 -0.88 -7.42 16.14
CA LEU A 39 -0.76 -5.96 16.31
C LEU A 39 -1.68 -5.43 17.42
N PRO A 40 -1.23 -4.45 18.20
CA PRO A 40 -2.06 -3.76 19.19
C PRO A 40 -2.96 -2.74 18.49
N ILE A 41 -3.99 -3.21 17.81
CA ILE A 41 -4.94 -2.36 17.04
C ILE A 41 -6.38 -2.77 17.34
N ASN A 42 -7.33 -1.90 17.01
CA ASN A 42 -8.75 -2.23 17.17
C ASN A 42 -9.15 -3.43 16.30
N SER A 43 -9.75 -4.45 16.91
CA SER A 43 -10.24 -5.68 16.27
C SER A 43 -11.64 -5.58 15.64
N ASP A 44 -12.32 -4.42 15.71
CA ASP A 44 -13.66 -4.22 15.14
C ASP A 44 -13.70 -4.26 13.60
N LYS A 45 -12.53 -4.30 12.97
CA LYS A 45 -12.36 -4.32 11.52
C LYS A 45 -11.69 -5.61 11.07
N ILE A 46 -11.99 -6.03 9.85
CA ILE A 46 -11.35 -7.18 9.22
C ILE A 46 -10.07 -6.69 8.56
N PHE A 47 -8.95 -7.31 8.92
CA PHE A 47 -7.64 -7.00 8.36
C PHE A 47 -7.03 -8.18 7.63
N ARG A 48 -6.22 -7.86 6.62
CA ARG A 48 -5.35 -8.81 5.91
C ARG A 48 -3.97 -8.22 5.79
N ALA A 49 -2.95 -9.03 6.10
CA ALA A 49 -1.57 -8.68 5.85
C ALA A 49 -1.12 -9.27 4.50
N TYR A 50 -0.17 -8.60 3.85
CA TYR A 50 0.43 -9.06 2.61
C TYR A 50 1.92 -8.73 2.60
N THR A 51 2.74 -9.72 2.23
CA THR A 51 4.17 -9.52 2.01
C THR A 51 4.39 -9.06 0.59
N VAL A 52 4.96 -7.87 0.43
CA VAL A 52 5.32 -7.32 -0.88
C VAL A 52 6.31 -8.26 -1.56
N ASN A 53 6.05 -8.61 -2.82
CA ASN A 53 6.84 -9.58 -3.58
C ASN A 53 7.45 -9.00 -4.88
N ASN A 54 7.20 -7.73 -5.19
CA ASN A 54 7.67 -7.10 -6.41
C ASN A 54 8.12 -5.65 -6.17
N LEU A 55 8.60 -5.00 -7.23
CA LEU A 55 9.14 -3.64 -7.19
C LEU A 55 8.15 -2.57 -7.68
N GLU A 56 6.87 -2.91 -7.89
CA GLU A 56 5.92 -1.99 -8.52
C GLU A 56 5.66 -0.72 -7.70
N MET A 57 5.83 -0.84 -6.38
CA MET A 57 5.60 0.23 -5.43
C MET A 57 6.89 0.90 -4.95
N THR A 58 7.99 0.76 -5.70
CA THR A 58 9.28 1.41 -5.41
C THR A 58 9.44 2.73 -6.16
N ASP A 59 10.05 3.72 -5.51
CA ASP A 59 10.38 5.03 -6.11
C ASP A 59 11.66 5.60 -5.50
N HIS A 60 12.80 5.50 -6.21
CA HIS A 60 14.09 6.13 -5.86
C HIS A 60 14.38 6.16 -4.33
N ASP A 61 14.50 4.98 -3.72
CA ASP A 61 14.71 4.72 -2.29
C ASP A 61 13.51 4.90 -1.35
N ARG A 62 12.39 5.39 -1.86
CA ARG A 62 11.09 5.50 -1.18
C ARG A 62 10.13 4.42 -1.67
N GLY A 63 9.02 4.27 -0.96
CA GLY A 63 7.97 3.30 -1.30
C GLY A 63 8.15 1.93 -0.62
N LEU A 64 7.47 0.93 -1.18
CA LEU A 64 7.37 -0.43 -0.65
C LEU A 64 8.25 -1.37 -1.46
N TYR A 65 9.07 -2.15 -0.78
CA TYR A 65 10.04 -3.06 -1.36
C TYR A 65 9.67 -4.51 -1.04
N PRO A 66 10.18 -5.49 -1.81
CA PRO A 66 10.02 -6.89 -1.49
C PRO A 66 10.38 -7.19 -0.03
N LYS A 67 9.56 -8.03 0.61
CA LYS A 67 9.62 -8.41 2.04
C LYS A 67 9.10 -7.35 3.03
N ASP A 68 8.75 -6.15 2.59
CA ASP A 68 7.91 -5.28 3.41
C ASP A 68 6.55 -5.94 3.62
N VAL A 69 5.91 -5.68 4.76
CA VAL A 69 4.59 -6.21 5.08
C VAL A 69 3.60 -5.06 5.17
N VAL A 70 2.54 -5.12 4.38
CA VAL A 70 1.42 -4.16 4.46
C VAL A 70 0.23 -4.80 5.16
N VAL A 71 -0.54 -4.01 5.89
CA VAL A 71 -1.79 -4.44 6.53
C VAL A 71 -2.93 -3.59 6.01
N GLY A 72 -3.89 -4.23 5.36
CA GLY A 72 -5.06 -3.60 4.79
C GLY A 72 -6.34 -3.88 5.58
N GLU A 73 -7.20 -2.88 5.66
CA GLU A 73 -8.58 -2.96 6.18
C GLU A 73 -9.51 -3.36 5.03
N PHE A 74 -10.38 -4.35 5.25
CA PHE A 74 -11.35 -4.80 4.25
C PHE A 74 -12.31 -3.67 3.87
N ILE A 75 -12.53 -3.50 2.56
CA ILE A 75 -13.49 -2.54 2.03
C ILE A 75 -14.70 -3.30 1.46
N PRO A 76 -15.92 -3.02 1.95
CA PRO A 76 -17.13 -3.59 1.37
C PRO A 76 -17.37 -3.12 -0.07
N GLN A 77 -17.90 -4.00 -0.92
CA GLN A 77 -18.08 -3.74 -2.36
C GLN A 77 -19.04 -2.57 -2.63
N GLU A 78 -20.00 -2.34 -1.73
CA GLU A 78 -21.04 -1.30 -1.83
C GLU A 78 -20.45 0.12 -1.81
N VAL A 79 -19.22 0.28 -1.29
CA VAL A 79 -18.56 1.58 -1.17
C VAL A 79 -17.42 1.79 -2.16
N TYR A 80 -17.13 0.84 -3.05
CA TYR A 80 -16.03 0.95 -4.03
C TYR A 80 -16.11 2.23 -4.87
N SER A 81 -17.31 2.61 -5.32
CA SER A 81 -17.54 3.82 -6.12
C SER A 81 -17.31 5.13 -5.37
N LYS A 82 -17.19 5.09 -4.03
CA LYS A 82 -17.05 6.25 -3.14
C LYS A 82 -15.65 6.34 -2.53
N LEU A 83 -14.72 5.48 -2.94
CA LEU A 83 -13.37 5.49 -2.40
C LEU A 83 -12.59 6.72 -2.88
N ASN A 84 -11.85 7.33 -1.95
CA ASN A 84 -10.94 8.42 -2.28
C ASN A 84 -9.75 7.91 -3.09
N ASN A 85 -9.36 8.67 -4.09
CA ASN A 85 -8.24 8.36 -4.97
C ASN A 85 -6.88 8.50 -4.26
N GLY A 86 -5.86 7.81 -4.79
CA GLY A 86 -4.47 7.91 -4.37
C GLY A 86 -4.09 7.05 -3.15
N ASN A 87 -5.06 6.41 -2.48
CA ASN A 87 -4.81 5.47 -1.39
C ASN A 87 -4.14 4.20 -1.93
N ILE A 88 -3.15 3.67 -1.20
CA ILE A 88 -2.57 2.35 -1.50
C ILE A 88 -3.57 1.28 -1.07
N VAL A 89 -3.85 0.34 -1.97
CA VAL A 89 -4.73 -0.80 -1.71
C VAL A 89 -4.10 -2.08 -2.21
N LEU A 90 -4.42 -3.19 -1.55
CA LEU A 90 -4.25 -4.53 -2.10
C LEU A 90 -5.60 -4.94 -2.70
N ALA A 91 -5.65 -5.11 -4.01
CA ALA A 91 -6.85 -5.53 -4.72
C ALA A 91 -6.70 -6.98 -5.20
N TYR A 92 -7.71 -7.80 -4.93
CA TYR A 92 -7.84 -9.09 -5.60
C TYR A 92 -8.71 -8.90 -6.84
N VAL A 93 -8.13 -9.12 -8.02
CA VAL A 93 -8.79 -8.97 -9.32
C VAL A 93 -8.37 -10.09 -10.27
N GLY A 94 -9.33 -10.67 -11.00
CA GLY A 94 -9.05 -11.82 -11.87
C GLY A 94 -8.46 -12.99 -11.07
N ASN A 95 -7.20 -13.35 -11.33
CA ASN A 95 -6.46 -14.37 -10.58
C ASN A 95 -5.13 -13.85 -10.04
N GLN A 96 -5.11 -12.60 -9.54
CA GLN A 96 -3.91 -11.98 -9.01
C GLN A 96 -4.23 -10.98 -7.89
N LEU A 97 -3.26 -10.82 -6.97
CA LEU A 97 -3.24 -9.73 -6.01
C LEU A 97 -2.39 -8.58 -6.54
N VAL A 98 -2.94 -7.38 -6.50
CA VAL A 98 -2.28 -6.17 -7.01
C VAL A 98 -2.22 -5.13 -5.89
N LEU A 99 -0.99 -4.80 -5.46
CA LEU A 99 -0.74 -3.76 -4.46
C LEU A 99 -0.36 -2.46 -5.15
N ARG A 100 -1.30 -1.51 -5.26
CA ARG A 100 -1.12 -0.27 -6.03
C ARG A 100 -1.95 0.89 -5.51
N ARG A 101 -1.73 2.10 -6.03
CA ARG A 101 -2.61 3.24 -5.74
C ARG A 101 -3.94 3.09 -6.47
N LEU A 102 -5.02 3.21 -5.73
CA LEU A 102 -6.38 3.15 -6.24
C LEU A 102 -6.83 4.50 -6.77
N TYR A 103 -7.36 4.50 -7.99
CA TYR A 103 -8.11 5.62 -8.55
C TYR A 103 -9.45 5.10 -9.06
N VAL A 104 -10.53 5.62 -8.51
CA VAL A 104 -11.89 5.28 -8.89
C VAL A 104 -12.46 6.38 -9.77
N THR A 105 -13.03 5.95 -10.88
CA THR A 105 -13.91 6.75 -11.74
C THR A 105 -15.23 6.00 -11.89
N LYS A 106 -16.32 6.67 -12.30
CA LYS A 106 -17.72 6.16 -12.27
C LYS A 106 -17.87 4.63 -12.20
N ASN A 107 -17.41 3.91 -13.23
CA ASN A 107 -17.49 2.43 -13.30
C ASN A 107 -16.13 1.72 -13.48
N LYS A 108 -15.01 2.42 -13.29
CA LYS A 108 -13.68 1.87 -13.54
C LYS A 108 -12.74 2.14 -12.37
N ILE A 109 -11.95 1.13 -12.05
CA ILE A 109 -10.84 1.20 -11.13
C ILE A 109 -9.55 1.21 -11.94
N THR A 110 -8.69 2.16 -11.62
CA THR A 110 -7.30 2.21 -12.11
C THR A 110 -6.37 1.93 -10.95
N LEU A 111 -5.45 0.99 -11.14
CA LEU A 111 -4.41 0.62 -10.18
C LEU A 111 -3.06 1.09 -10.71
N ARG A 112 -2.55 2.18 -10.14
CA ARG A 112 -1.31 2.84 -10.53
C ARG A 112 -0.14 2.40 -9.67
N ALA A 113 0.95 1.98 -10.31
CA ALA A 113 2.23 1.71 -9.67
C ALA A 113 2.90 3.03 -9.25
N ASP A 114 3.72 2.99 -8.19
CA ASP A 114 4.57 4.15 -7.85
C ASP A 114 5.81 4.19 -8.76
N HIS A 115 6.27 3.03 -9.23
CA HIS A 115 7.37 2.95 -10.19
C HIS A 115 6.96 3.48 -11.57
N LYS A 116 7.60 4.57 -12.03
CA LYS A 116 7.24 5.30 -13.27
C LYS A 116 7.27 4.48 -14.56
N GLY A 117 8.05 3.40 -14.57
CA GLY A 117 8.20 2.52 -15.73
C GLY A 117 7.11 1.45 -15.87
N ILE A 118 6.08 1.46 -15.02
CA ILE A 118 5.06 0.41 -14.99
C ILE A 118 3.70 1.01 -15.35
N ASP A 119 3.06 0.40 -16.34
CA ASP A 119 1.76 0.85 -16.85
C ASP A 119 0.65 0.70 -15.81
N ASP A 120 -0.29 1.64 -15.86
CA ASP A 120 -1.52 1.61 -15.07
C ASP A 120 -2.39 0.39 -15.47
N LEU A 121 -2.97 -0.31 -14.49
CA LEU A 121 -3.91 -1.40 -14.75
C LEU A 121 -5.35 -0.89 -14.65
N PHE A 122 -6.21 -1.30 -15.57
CA PHE A 122 -7.60 -0.84 -15.65
C PHE A 122 -8.58 -2.00 -15.53
N PHE A 123 -9.53 -1.87 -14.61
CA PHE A 123 -10.54 -2.89 -14.33
C PHE A 123 -11.93 -2.26 -14.20
N LYS A 124 -12.96 -3.03 -14.52
CA LYS A 124 -14.34 -2.72 -14.17
C LYS A 124 -14.57 -3.09 -12.70
N LEU A 125 -15.50 -2.38 -12.05
CA LEU A 125 -15.85 -2.64 -10.64
C LEU A 125 -16.27 -4.09 -10.37
N ASN A 126 -16.88 -4.76 -11.34
CA ASN A 126 -17.36 -6.15 -11.19
C ASN A 126 -16.26 -7.21 -11.35
N GLU A 127 -15.05 -6.84 -11.81
CA GLU A 127 -13.90 -7.74 -11.91
C GLU A 127 -13.13 -7.84 -10.58
N ILE A 128 -13.36 -6.89 -9.68
CA ILE A 128 -12.72 -6.83 -8.36
C ILE A 128 -13.42 -7.77 -7.38
N LYS A 129 -12.67 -8.73 -6.85
CA LYS A 129 -13.12 -9.69 -5.85
C LYS A 129 -13.00 -9.14 -4.43
N GLU A 130 -11.89 -8.47 -4.10
CA GLU A 130 -11.65 -7.87 -2.79
C GLU A 130 -10.82 -6.58 -2.92
N ILE A 131 -11.01 -5.63 -2.01
CA ILE A 131 -10.11 -4.48 -1.81
C ILE A 131 -9.77 -4.38 -0.33
N TRP A 132 -8.49 -4.24 -0.06
CA TRP A 132 -7.94 -4.01 1.26
C TRP A 132 -7.22 -2.66 1.27
N LYS A 133 -7.76 -1.66 1.97
CA LYS A 133 -7.13 -0.33 2.08
C LYS A 133 -5.97 -0.39 3.05
N ILE A 134 -4.75 -0.11 2.60
CA ILE A 134 -3.56 -0.20 3.45
C ILE A 134 -3.61 0.84 4.56
N ARG A 135 -3.45 0.38 5.81
CA ARG A 135 -3.47 1.19 7.05
C ARG A 135 -2.11 1.20 7.75
N TYR A 136 -1.39 0.09 7.68
CA TYR A 136 -0.08 -0.06 8.31
C TYR A 136 0.92 -0.66 7.33
N VAL A 137 2.18 -0.30 7.52
CA VAL A 137 3.32 -0.79 6.74
C VAL A 137 4.46 -1.09 7.71
N PHE A 138 5.06 -2.26 7.54
CA PHE A 138 6.24 -2.70 8.27
C PHE A 138 7.37 -2.84 7.25
N PHE A 139 8.31 -1.90 7.30
CA PHE A 139 9.49 -1.95 6.47
C PHE A 139 10.44 -3.02 6.99
N ARG A 140 10.91 -3.90 6.10
CA ARG A 140 11.95 -4.87 6.42
C ARG A 140 13.29 -4.20 6.68
N ARG A 141 13.51 -3.09 5.98
CA ARG A 141 14.62 -2.16 6.18
C ARG A 141 14.26 -1.14 7.25
N VAL A 142 15.24 -0.66 7.99
CA VAL A 142 15.07 0.51 8.84
C VAL A 142 15.13 1.73 7.91
N PRO A 143 14.03 2.45 7.67
CA PRO A 143 14.08 3.66 6.85
C PRO A 143 14.91 4.72 7.57
N GLU A 144 15.73 5.45 6.82
CA GLU A 144 16.38 6.64 7.36
C GLU A 144 15.32 7.70 7.67
N LEU A 145 15.10 7.98 8.95
CA LEU A 145 14.06 8.91 9.42
C LEU A 145 14.36 10.37 9.07
N ASN A 146 15.55 10.65 8.53
CA ASN A 146 16.10 11.98 8.27
C ASN A 146 15.67 12.59 6.91
N VAL A 147 14.43 12.34 6.49
CA VAL A 147 13.89 12.81 5.19
C VAL A 147 13.77 14.35 5.12
N SER A 148 13.83 15.05 6.25
CA SER A 148 13.87 16.52 6.30
C SER A 148 15.08 17.12 5.60
N HIS A 149 16.22 16.42 5.57
CA HIS A 149 17.43 16.91 4.91
C HIS A 149 17.21 17.19 3.42
N ASN A 150 16.46 16.35 2.70
CA ASN A 150 16.32 16.49 1.25
C ASN A 150 15.51 17.75 0.84
N LEU A 151 14.69 18.31 1.74
CA LEU A 151 13.95 19.54 1.48
C LEU A 151 14.77 20.77 1.88
N GLU A 152 15.46 20.72 3.01
CA GLU A 152 16.44 21.74 3.43
C GLU A 152 17.58 21.87 2.40
N ASP A 153 18.17 20.76 1.96
CA ASP A 153 19.24 20.73 0.97
C ASP A 153 18.78 21.32 -0.38
N LYS A 154 17.55 21.03 -0.80
CA LYS A 154 16.96 21.62 -2.02
C LYS A 154 16.66 23.11 -1.88
N LEU A 155 16.22 23.56 -0.71
CA LEU A 155 16.01 24.98 -0.40
C LEU A 155 17.33 25.74 -0.37
N SER A 156 18.35 25.20 0.30
CA SER A 156 19.70 25.77 0.32
C SER A 156 20.32 25.80 -1.08
N PHE A 157 20.10 24.77 -1.90
CA PHE A 157 20.52 24.79 -3.30
C PHE A 157 19.82 25.90 -4.10
N LEU A 158 18.50 26.06 -3.94
CA LEU A 158 17.72 27.13 -4.57
C LEU A 158 18.22 28.52 -4.13
N GLU A 159 18.47 28.73 -2.85
CA GLU A 159 19.03 29.99 -2.32
C GLU A 159 20.39 30.32 -2.95
N GLN A 160 21.27 29.33 -3.10
CA GLN A 160 22.58 29.52 -3.74
C GLN A 160 22.45 29.90 -5.23
N GLU A 161 21.54 29.27 -5.97
CA GLU A 161 21.30 29.61 -7.38
C GLU A 161 20.69 31.02 -7.52
N PHE A 162 19.80 31.43 -6.61
CA PHE A 162 19.29 32.81 -6.56
C PHE A 162 20.39 33.84 -6.31
N LEU A 163 21.34 33.55 -5.40
CA LEU A 163 22.48 34.43 -5.13
C LEU A 163 23.37 34.61 -6.37
N LYS A 164 23.72 33.52 -7.07
CA LYS A 164 24.51 33.58 -8.31
C LYS A 164 23.82 34.36 -9.43
N LEU A 165 22.50 34.25 -9.55
CA LEU A 165 21.73 35.02 -10.54
C LEU A 165 21.73 36.51 -10.23
N LYS A 166 21.72 36.88 -8.94
CA LYS A 166 21.77 38.28 -8.51
C LYS A 166 23.14 38.91 -8.78
N GLU A 167 24.21 38.15 -8.60
CA GLU A 167 25.59 38.59 -8.88
C GLU A 167 25.89 38.74 -10.38
N ARG A 168 25.18 38.01 -11.26
CA ARG A 168 25.34 38.10 -12.73
C ARG A 168 24.56 39.25 -13.39
N ASN A 169 23.63 39.89 -12.68
CA ASN A 169 22.79 40.97 -13.19
C ASN A 169 23.15 42.36 -12.60
N LEU A 170 24.35 42.47 -12.02
CA LEU A 170 25.04 43.70 -11.61
C LEU A 170 26.32 43.83 -12.44
#